data_AF-A0A9W9XQ15-F1
#
_entry.id   AF-A0A9W9XQ15-F1
#
_cell.length_a   1.000
_cell.length_b   1.000
_cell.length_c   1.000
_cell.angle_alpha   90.00
_cell.angle_beta   90.00
_cell.angle_gamma   90.00
#
_symmetry.space_group_name_H-M   'P 1'
#
loop_
_entity.id
_entity.type
_entity.pdbx_description
1 polymer ?
#
loop_
_entity_poly.entity_id
_entity_poly.type
_entity_poly.pdbx_seq_one_letter_code
_entity_poly.pdbx_strand_id
1 'polypeptide(L)'
;MPSATGGAVPVRINTKKRKEKLETEMLELAHVPQVSQITQKEKIHHPSEGMEGCVHSSTAHGPRTKGVSRHHVAGSPVKKDGKIIPADRRFHAEDEYPARFTLPEMEIDIGSWMCLACPTSTSKCRDCKQYEGHEDSLIIAIHGVCITGKFGKRSAIGVFYGRGNGGNISSPIPGKGDHFHTTQIAELTACLRALRNATGIIEKRRNMKRKGKVLMPLNTFVIKTDSEYLVRSLTEWLPKWKNNGWKTCKGVPVANAEMFKLAETGIAMVEMVVQVKFWLVPKENNLEATCLANMAFMKG
;
A
#
# COMPACT_ATOMS: atom_id res chain seq x y z
N MET A 1 -47.32 37.08 -26.37
CA MET A 1 -46.27 36.40 -27.18
C MET A 1 -45.17 37.41 -27.45
N PRO A 2 -43.90 37.09 -27.20
CA PRO A 2 -43.17 36.04 -27.91
C PRO A 2 -42.60 34.93 -27.02
N SER A 3 -42.31 33.80 -27.67
CA SER A 3 -41.74 32.55 -27.15
C SER A 3 -40.21 32.64 -27.14
N ALA A 4 -39.57 32.24 -26.05
CA ALA A 4 -38.12 32.04 -25.97
C ALA A 4 -37.83 30.57 -25.66
N THR A 5 -37.52 29.81 -26.70
CA THR A 5 -36.99 28.43 -26.60
C THR A 5 -35.49 28.49 -26.35
N GLY A 6 -35.05 28.20 -25.12
CA GLY A 6 -33.64 27.99 -24.79
C GLY A 6 -33.19 26.58 -25.17
N GLY A 7 -32.48 26.45 -26.29
CA GLY A 7 -31.82 25.20 -26.68
C GLY A 7 -30.54 24.95 -25.86
N ALA A 8 -30.51 23.89 -25.07
CA ALA A 8 -29.29 23.43 -24.41
C ALA A 8 -28.37 22.75 -25.44
N VAL A 9 -27.18 23.33 -25.66
CA VAL A 9 -26.11 22.71 -26.46
C VAL A 9 -25.42 21.64 -25.60
N PRO A 10 -25.35 20.37 -26.02
CA PRO A 10 -24.63 19.36 -25.26
C PRO A 10 -23.12 19.55 -25.48
N VAL A 11 -22.41 19.95 -24.43
CA VAL A 11 -20.95 19.91 -24.38
C VAL A 11 -20.53 18.44 -24.36
N ARG A 12 -20.18 17.90 -25.54
CA ARG A 12 -19.53 16.59 -25.65
C ARG A 12 -18.13 16.67 -25.05
N ILE A 13 -18.00 16.26 -23.80
CA ILE A 13 -16.70 16.04 -23.16
C ILE A 13 -16.06 14.83 -23.84
N ASN A 14 -15.05 15.08 -24.66
CA ASN A 14 -14.28 14.02 -25.32
C ASN A 14 -13.38 13.30 -24.29
N THR A 15 -13.95 12.30 -23.64
CA THR A 15 -13.31 11.46 -22.61
C THR A 15 -12.07 10.73 -23.13
N LYS A 16 -11.99 10.48 -24.44
CA LYS A 16 -10.84 9.84 -25.09
C LYS A 16 -9.60 10.73 -25.06
N LYS A 17 -9.76 12.02 -25.37
CA LYS A 17 -8.68 13.01 -25.35
C LYS A 17 -8.14 13.29 -23.94
N ARG A 18 -9.00 13.17 -22.92
CA ARG A 18 -8.61 13.31 -21.50
C ARG A 18 -7.88 12.07 -20.97
N LYS A 19 -8.25 10.88 -21.47
CA LYS A 19 -7.57 9.61 -21.16
C LYS A 19 -6.19 9.56 -21.80
N GLU A 20 -6.07 9.94 -23.07
CA GLU A 20 -4.78 10.03 -23.79
C GLU A 20 -3.85 11.08 -23.16
N LYS A 21 -4.38 12.23 -22.74
CA LYS A 21 -3.60 13.24 -22.00
C LYS A 21 -3.10 12.71 -20.65
N LEU A 22 -3.92 11.97 -19.91
CA LEU A 22 -3.53 11.36 -18.63
C LEU A 22 -2.53 10.21 -18.79
N GLU A 23 -2.63 9.44 -19.88
CA GLU A 23 -1.67 8.39 -20.25
C GLU A 23 -0.33 8.98 -20.70
N THR A 24 -0.34 10.12 -21.37
CA THR A 24 0.87 10.86 -21.78
C THR A 24 1.55 11.52 -20.57
N GLU A 25 0.79 12.15 -19.67
CA GLU A 25 1.29 12.70 -18.40
C GLU A 25 1.85 11.58 -17.49
N MET A 26 1.26 10.38 -17.53
CA MET A 26 1.80 9.18 -16.86
C MET A 26 3.14 8.70 -17.46
N LEU A 27 3.40 8.93 -18.74
CA LEU A 27 4.64 8.54 -19.41
C LEU A 27 5.79 9.52 -19.13
N GLU A 28 5.48 10.82 -18.98
CA GLU A 28 6.47 11.85 -18.66
C GLU A 28 6.88 11.81 -17.17
N LEU A 29 5.95 11.53 -16.25
CA LEU A 29 6.26 11.32 -14.83
C LEU A 29 7.09 10.05 -14.56
N ALA A 30 7.18 9.13 -15.53
CA ALA A 30 8.02 7.94 -15.47
C ALA A 30 9.48 8.19 -15.91
N HIS A 31 9.78 9.35 -16.53
CA HIS A 31 11.13 9.72 -16.93
C HIS A 31 11.78 10.64 -15.89
N VAL A 32 12.27 10.03 -14.81
CA VAL A 32 13.26 10.68 -13.93
C VAL A 32 14.65 10.32 -14.46
N PRO A 33 15.50 11.28 -14.88
CA PRO A 33 16.87 10.98 -15.24
C PRO A 33 17.62 10.55 -13.98
N GLN A 34 18.07 9.30 -13.90
CA GLN A 34 19.06 8.90 -12.91
C GLN A 34 20.47 9.10 -13.46
N VAL A 35 21.29 9.79 -12.67
CA VAL A 35 22.74 9.92 -12.86
C VAL A 35 23.37 8.53 -12.86
N SER A 36 24.18 8.28 -13.89
CA SER A 36 24.90 7.04 -14.18
C SER A 36 25.64 6.46 -12.98
N GLN A 37 25.36 5.21 -12.63
CA GLN A 37 26.14 4.45 -11.65
C GLN A 37 27.47 3.99 -12.26
N ILE A 38 28.56 4.31 -11.56
CA ILE A 38 29.93 3.90 -11.87
C ILE A 38 30.11 2.40 -11.55
N THR A 39 30.87 1.73 -12.42
CA THR A 39 31.22 0.30 -12.43
C THR A 39 31.86 -0.21 -11.12
N GLN A 40 31.42 -1.39 -10.68
CA GLN A 40 32.01 -2.17 -9.58
C GLN A 40 33.46 -2.57 -9.88
N LYS A 41 34.37 -2.39 -8.91
CA LYS A 41 35.59 -3.22 -8.80
C LYS A 41 35.95 -3.56 -7.34
N GLU A 42 36.16 -4.87 -7.18
CA GLU A 42 37.10 -5.61 -6.33
C GLU A 42 36.98 -5.60 -4.79
N LYS A 43 36.91 -6.84 -4.26
CA LYS A 43 36.91 -7.23 -2.84
C LYS A 43 38.29 -7.01 -2.23
N ILE A 44 38.35 -6.38 -1.06
CA ILE A 44 39.46 -6.50 -0.13
C ILE A 44 38.89 -6.83 1.26
N HIS A 45 39.41 -7.89 1.89
CA HIS A 45 39.10 -8.36 3.25
C HIS A 45 39.90 -7.56 4.27
N HIS A 46 39.28 -7.12 5.38
CA HIS A 46 39.90 -6.97 6.72
C HIS A 46 38.84 -6.79 7.83
N PRO A 47 39.18 -7.05 9.11
CA PRO A 47 38.31 -7.74 10.06
C PRO A 47 37.38 -6.84 10.89
N SER A 48 36.42 -7.51 11.53
CA SER A 48 35.29 -7.01 12.30
C SER A 48 35.66 -6.41 13.66
N GLU A 49 35.22 -5.19 13.92
CA GLU A 49 34.93 -4.68 15.28
C GLU A 49 33.56 -4.02 15.31
N GLY A 50 32.85 -4.25 16.41
CA GLY A 50 31.39 -4.15 16.51
C GLY A 50 30.81 -2.73 16.54
N MET A 51 29.69 -2.57 15.84
CA MET A 51 28.67 -1.58 16.12
C MET A 51 27.30 -2.26 15.96
N GLU A 52 26.66 -2.59 17.09
CA GLU A 52 25.26 -3.01 17.10
C GLU A 52 24.38 -1.84 16.65
N GLY A 53 23.53 -2.07 15.64
CA GLY A 53 22.57 -1.08 15.11
C GLY A 53 22.63 -0.82 13.60
N CYS A 54 23.48 -1.51 12.84
CA CYS A 54 23.66 -1.25 11.41
C CYS A 54 22.55 -1.89 10.54
N VAL A 55 21.64 -1.08 9.99
CA VAL A 55 20.49 -1.57 9.19
C VAL A 55 20.91 -1.79 7.74
N HIS A 56 21.44 -2.96 7.42
CA HIS A 56 21.74 -3.36 6.05
C HIS A 56 20.47 -3.83 5.32
N SER A 57 20.26 -3.36 4.09
CA SER A 57 19.31 -3.94 3.14
C SER A 57 19.83 -5.31 2.66
N SER A 58 19.76 -6.33 3.53
CA SER A 58 19.89 -7.76 3.22
C SER A 58 19.36 -8.54 4.44
N THR A 59 18.46 -9.49 4.18
CA THR A 59 17.65 -10.32 5.09
C THR A 59 18.29 -10.70 6.44
N ALA A 60 17.60 -10.47 7.58
CA ALA A 60 17.64 -11.31 8.80
C ALA A 60 16.78 -10.73 9.97
N HIS A 61 16.21 -11.65 10.77
CA HIS A 61 15.41 -11.46 11.99
C HIS A 61 16.21 -10.97 13.21
N GLY A 62 15.53 -10.29 14.15
CA GLY A 62 16.05 -9.91 15.48
C GLY A 62 14.91 -9.54 16.46
N PRO A 63 15.14 -9.61 17.79
CA PRO A 63 14.11 -9.95 18.77
C PRO A 63 13.26 -8.78 19.32
N ARG A 64 12.12 -9.18 19.92
CA ARG A 64 10.97 -8.37 20.33
C ARG A 64 11.04 -7.99 21.81
N THR A 65 10.84 -6.73 22.16
CA THR A 65 10.68 -6.27 23.55
C THR A 65 9.22 -5.99 23.87
N LYS A 66 8.78 -6.39 25.07
CA LYS A 66 7.40 -6.26 25.58
C LYS A 66 7.17 -4.85 26.15
N GLY A 67 6.04 -4.24 25.84
CA GLY A 67 5.57 -2.98 26.42
C GLY A 67 4.06 -3.00 26.66
N VAL A 68 3.64 -2.42 27.78
CA VAL A 68 2.33 -2.58 28.43
C VAL A 68 1.21 -1.76 27.76
N SER A 69 0.02 -2.35 27.74
CA SER A 69 -1.23 -1.84 27.14
C SER A 69 -1.76 -0.56 27.79
N ARG A 70 -2.05 0.45 26.96
CA ARG A 70 -3.04 1.51 27.24
C ARG A 70 -3.80 1.80 25.94
N HIS A 71 -5.12 1.74 26.02
CA HIS A 71 -6.03 2.14 24.94
C HIS A 71 -5.86 3.64 24.66
N HIS A 72 -5.04 3.97 23.68
CA HIS A 72 -4.98 5.29 23.06
C HIS A 72 -5.39 5.12 21.60
N VAL A 73 -6.26 6.02 21.12
CA VAL A 73 -6.57 6.17 19.70
C VAL A 73 -5.29 6.59 19.00
N ALA A 74 -4.55 5.60 18.49
CA ALA A 74 -3.29 5.80 17.79
C ALA A 74 -3.57 6.38 16.41
N GLY A 75 -2.93 7.48 16.03
CA GLY A 75 -3.06 8.04 14.68
C GLY A 75 -2.68 9.50 14.51
N SER A 76 -2.74 10.30 15.57
CA SER A 76 -2.24 11.67 15.52
C SER A 76 -0.76 11.74 15.91
N PRO A 77 0.04 12.63 15.28
CA PRO A 77 1.41 12.88 15.73
C PRO A 77 1.40 13.25 17.21
N VAL A 78 2.09 12.47 18.03
CA VAL A 78 2.19 12.75 19.47
C VAL A 78 3.31 13.76 19.67
N LYS A 79 2.99 14.91 20.27
CA LYS A 79 4.01 15.82 20.81
C LYS A 79 4.49 15.22 22.13
N LYS A 80 5.71 14.67 22.14
CA LYS A 80 6.42 14.33 23.37
C LYS A 80 7.71 15.16 23.39
N ASP A 81 7.90 15.95 24.44
CA ASP A 81 9.10 16.79 24.65
C ASP A 81 9.43 17.72 23.45
N GLY A 82 8.41 18.33 22.85
CA GLY A 82 8.57 19.25 21.71
C GLY A 82 8.93 18.60 20.38
N LYS A 83 9.13 17.27 20.33
CA LYS A 83 9.46 16.50 19.13
C LYS A 83 8.20 15.87 18.55
N ILE A 84 7.95 16.06 17.26
CA ILE A 84 6.87 15.39 16.53
C ILE A 84 7.28 13.93 16.36
N ILE A 85 6.63 13.02 17.08
CA ILE A 85 6.79 11.57 16.85
C ILE A 85 5.94 11.22 15.62
N PRO A 86 6.53 10.61 14.57
CA PRO A 86 5.75 10.12 13.43
C PRO A 86 4.64 9.19 13.92
N ALA A 87 3.43 9.31 13.37
CA ALA A 87 2.34 8.39 13.69
C ALA A 87 2.80 6.95 13.41
N ASP A 88 2.55 6.05 14.36
CA ASP A 88 2.81 4.63 14.12
C ASP A 88 1.81 4.12 13.07
N ARG A 89 2.33 3.85 11.88
CA ARG A 89 1.55 3.37 10.73
C ARG A 89 1.52 1.86 10.66
N ARG A 90 2.15 1.13 11.58
CA ARG A 90 2.05 -0.33 11.57
C ARG A 90 0.71 -0.75 12.15
N PHE A 91 0.12 -1.77 11.52
CA PHE A 91 -1.00 -2.50 12.06
C PHE A 91 -0.46 -3.69 12.86
N HIS A 92 -0.71 -3.67 14.16
CA HIS A 92 -0.24 -4.70 15.09
C HIS A 92 -1.42 -5.58 15.47
N ALA A 93 -1.70 -6.59 14.65
CA ALA A 93 -2.84 -7.49 14.86
C ALA A 93 -2.80 -8.15 16.25
N GLU A 94 -1.59 -8.46 16.74
CA GLU A 94 -1.32 -8.97 18.09
C GLU A 94 -1.78 -8.07 19.25
N ASP A 95 -1.86 -6.76 19.02
CA ASP A 95 -2.17 -5.75 20.03
C ASP A 95 -3.63 -5.32 19.91
N GLU A 96 -4.19 -5.42 18.70
CA GLU A 96 -5.58 -5.02 18.39
C GLU A 96 -6.58 -6.17 18.55
N TYR A 97 -6.16 -7.43 18.37
CA TYR A 97 -7.06 -8.59 18.45
C TYR A 97 -6.72 -9.53 19.60
N PRO A 98 -7.75 -10.09 20.25
CA PRO A 98 -7.56 -11.20 21.19
C PRO A 98 -6.98 -12.45 20.51
N ALA A 99 -6.18 -13.22 21.23
CA ALA A 99 -5.48 -14.41 20.73
C ALA A 99 -6.37 -15.51 20.11
N ARG A 100 -7.69 -15.44 20.29
CA ARG A 100 -8.67 -16.36 19.67
C ARG A 100 -8.87 -16.13 18.17
N PHE A 101 -8.44 -14.99 17.64
CA PHE A 101 -8.54 -14.69 16.21
C PHE A 101 -7.30 -15.20 15.48
N THR A 102 -7.53 -15.94 14.40
CA THR A 102 -6.52 -16.18 13.36
C THR A 102 -6.48 -15.01 12.37
N LEU A 103 -5.36 -14.82 11.66
CA LEU A 103 -5.27 -13.74 10.66
C LEU A 103 -6.38 -13.78 9.60
N PRO A 104 -6.75 -14.94 9.01
CA PRO A 104 -7.86 -15.00 8.06
C PRO A 104 -9.21 -14.61 8.67
N GLU A 105 -9.43 -14.87 9.96
CA GLU A 105 -10.68 -14.53 10.65
C GLU A 105 -10.81 -13.03 10.96
N MET A 106 -9.70 -12.29 10.92
CA MET A 106 -9.70 -10.84 11.02
C MET A 106 -10.16 -10.18 9.71
N GLU A 107 -10.26 -10.93 8.61
CA GLU A 107 -10.69 -10.45 7.29
C GLU A 107 -12.15 -10.86 7.03
N ILE A 108 -13.05 -9.86 6.94
CA ILE A 108 -14.50 -10.07 6.77
C ILE A 108 -14.99 -9.51 5.44
N ASP A 109 -15.73 -10.33 4.69
CA ASP A 109 -16.37 -9.90 3.45
C ASP A 109 -17.64 -9.10 3.76
N ILE A 110 -17.64 -7.84 3.33
CA ILE A 110 -18.78 -6.93 3.44
C ILE A 110 -19.18 -6.51 2.02
N GLY A 111 -20.09 -7.29 1.43
CA GLY A 111 -20.42 -7.15 0.01
C GLY A 111 -19.24 -7.57 -0.85
N SER A 112 -18.76 -6.68 -1.71
CA SER A 112 -17.53 -6.91 -2.50
C SER A 112 -16.27 -6.33 -1.84
N TRP A 113 -16.31 -5.94 -0.56
CA TRP A 113 -15.21 -5.29 0.13
C TRP A 113 -14.63 -6.18 1.23
N MET A 114 -13.32 -6.16 1.38
CA MET A 114 -12.61 -6.77 2.51
C MET A 114 -12.51 -5.74 3.63
N CYS A 115 -13.03 -6.09 4.81
CA CYS A 115 -13.04 -5.26 6.01
C CYS A 115 -12.36 -5.95 7.18
N LEU A 116 -11.96 -5.20 8.19
CA LEU A 116 -11.52 -5.75 9.47
C LEU A 116 -12.69 -6.35 10.27
N ALA A 117 -12.45 -7.47 10.94
CA ALA A 117 -13.36 -8.02 11.93
C ALA A 117 -13.44 -7.12 13.17
N CYS A 118 -14.56 -7.17 13.88
CA CYS A 118 -14.71 -6.50 15.15
C CYS A 118 -13.96 -7.29 16.25
N PRO A 119 -12.93 -6.73 16.90
CA PRO A 119 -12.13 -7.46 17.89
C PRO A 119 -12.95 -7.83 19.15
N THR A 120 -14.04 -7.12 19.40
CA THR A 120 -15.00 -7.43 20.49
C THR A 120 -16.02 -8.49 20.10
N SER A 121 -16.08 -8.91 18.83
CA SER A 121 -16.99 -9.97 18.41
C SER A 121 -16.62 -11.29 19.09
N THR A 122 -17.62 -11.91 19.72
CA THR A 122 -17.45 -13.14 20.51
C THR A 122 -17.97 -14.38 19.80
N SER A 123 -18.73 -14.22 18.71
CA SER A 123 -19.33 -15.32 17.97
C SER A 123 -19.37 -15.04 16.48
N LYS A 124 -19.35 -16.13 15.70
CA LYS A 124 -19.45 -16.09 14.23
C LYS A 124 -20.90 -16.24 13.80
N CYS A 125 -21.26 -15.62 12.68
CA CYS A 125 -22.52 -15.87 12.00
C CYS A 125 -22.67 -17.38 11.69
N ARG A 126 -23.87 -17.91 11.91
CA ARG A 126 -24.16 -19.34 11.69
C ARG A 126 -24.06 -19.73 10.22
N ASP A 127 -24.30 -18.80 9.31
CA ASP A 127 -24.38 -19.07 7.87
C ASP A 127 -23.02 -18.85 7.19
N CYS A 128 -22.50 -17.61 7.24
CA CYS A 128 -21.25 -17.27 6.55
C CYS A 128 -19.98 -17.57 7.36
N LYS A 129 -20.10 -17.99 8.64
CA LYS A 129 -18.99 -18.31 9.54
C LYS A 129 -17.99 -17.16 9.78
N GLN A 130 -18.40 -15.92 9.52
CA GLN A 130 -17.62 -14.71 9.77
C GLN A 130 -17.99 -14.05 11.10
N TYR A 131 -17.03 -13.38 11.73
CA TYR A 131 -17.30 -12.45 12.82
C TYR A 131 -18.03 -11.20 12.30
N GLU A 132 -18.56 -10.40 13.21
CA GLU A 132 -19.01 -9.04 12.85
C GLU A 132 -17.82 -8.24 12.32
N GLY A 133 -18.06 -7.35 11.34
CA GLY A 133 -16.99 -6.58 10.69
C GLY A 133 -17.27 -5.08 10.71
N HIS A 134 -16.19 -4.30 10.69
CA HIS A 134 -16.20 -2.85 10.67
C HIS A 134 -16.32 -2.30 9.24
N GLU A 135 -17.49 -1.76 8.88
CA GLU A 135 -17.76 -1.23 7.54
C GLU A 135 -16.92 0.02 7.18
N ASP A 136 -16.33 0.66 8.18
CA ASP A 136 -15.46 1.84 8.10
C ASP A 136 -13.96 1.50 8.04
N SER A 137 -13.60 0.22 8.12
CA SER A 137 -12.19 -0.24 8.17
C SER A 137 -11.88 -1.20 7.03
N LEU A 138 -11.36 -0.67 5.92
CA LEU A 138 -11.11 -1.44 4.70
C LEU A 138 -9.69 -2.02 4.66
N ILE A 139 -9.59 -3.26 4.19
CA ILE A 139 -8.33 -3.94 3.90
C ILE A 139 -8.09 -3.89 2.39
N ILE A 140 -6.90 -3.46 1.98
CA ILE A 140 -6.45 -3.46 0.60
C ILE A 140 -5.19 -4.31 0.54
N ALA A 141 -5.30 -5.53 0.01
CA ALA A 141 -4.16 -6.43 -0.12
C ALA A 141 -3.39 -6.10 -1.39
N ILE A 142 -2.07 -5.98 -1.29
CA ILE A 142 -1.18 -5.64 -2.40
C ILE A 142 -0.07 -6.68 -2.52
N HIS A 143 0.37 -6.91 -3.75
CA HIS A 143 1.54 -7.73 -4.04
C HIS A 143 2.19 -7.27 -5.34
N GLY A 144 3.52 -7.33 -5.39
CA GLY A 144 4.32 -7.01 -6.55
C GLY A 144 5.23 -8.17 -6.93
N VAL A 145 5.08 -8.68 -8.15
CA VAL A 145 5.91 -9.79 -8.64
C VAL A 145 6.86 -9.31 -9.72
N CYS A 146 8.08 -9.81 -9.70
CA CYS A 146 9.06 -9.64 -10.77
C CYS A 146 9.62 -11.00 -11.15
N ILE A 147 9.57 -11.34 -12.44
CA ILE A 147 10.07 -12.61 -12.98
C ILE A 147 11.12 -12.33 -14.06
N THR A 148 12.13 -13.18 -14.10
CA THR A 148 13.13 -13.19 -15.18
C THR A 148 12.71 -14.22 -16.21
N GLY A 149 12.44 -13.78 -17.43
CA GLY A 149 12.12 -14.64 -18.56
C GLY A 149 13.25 -14.67 -19.60
N LYS A 150 12.98 -15.37 -20.72
CA LYS A 150 13.92 -15.47 -21.85
C LYS A 150 14.30 -14.12 -22.46
N PHE A 151 13.40 -13.14 -22.41
CA PHE A 151 13.55 -11.83 -23.03
C PHE A 151 13.83 -10.71 -22.01
N GLY A 152 14.36 -11.07 -20.83
CA GLY A 152 14.63 -10.13 -19.74
C GLY A 152 13.60 -10.19 -18.62
N LYS A 153 13.67 -9.20 -17.74
CA LYS A 153 12.79 -9.09 -16.57
C LYS A 153 11.48 -8.42 -16.94
N ARG A 154 10.40 -8.90 -16.32
CA ARG A 154 9.08 -8.28 -16.35
C ARG A 154 8.47 -8.31 -14.96
N SER A 155 7.67 -7.31 -14.63
CA SER A 155 6.99 -7.21 -13.35
C SER A 155 5.52 -6.89 -13.50
N ALA A 156 4.76 -7.21 -12.46
CA ALA A 156 3.32 -7.00 -12.40
C ALA A 156 2.86 -6.72 -10.98
N ILE A 157 1.66 -6.17 -10.86
CA ILE A 157 1.02 -5.85 -9.58
C ILE A 157 -0.33 -6.54 -9.46
N GLY A 158 -0.64 -6.91 -8.22
CA GLY A 158 -1.94 -7.32 -7.75
C GLY A 158 -2.45 -6.36 -6.69
N VAL A 159 -3.69 -5.87 -6.84
CA VAL A 159 -4.39 -5.10 -5.79
C VAL A 159 -5.77 -5.71 -5.59
N PHE A 160 -6.01 -6.26 -4.41
CA PHE A 160 -7.24 -6.94 -4.04
C PHE A 160 -8.01 -6.13 -3.00
N TYR A 161 -9.26 -5.81 -3.33
CA TYR A 161 -10.20 -5.07 -2.49
C TYR A 161 -11.28 -5.96 -1.86
N GLY A 162 -11.44 -7.19 -2.35
CA GLY A 162 -12.49 -8.12 -1.92
C GLY A 162 -12.95 -9.05 -3.04
N ARG A 163 -13.61 -10.14 -2.66
CA ARG A 163 -14.11 -11.13 -3.63
C ARG A 163 -15.18 -10.51 -4.53
N GLY A 164 -15.06 -10.73 -5.84
CA GLY A 164 -15.99 -10.19 -6.83
C GLY A 164 -15.94 -8.66 -6.99
N ASN A 165 -14.97 -7.98 -6.37
CA ASN A 165 -14.82 -6.54 -6.55
C ASN A 165 -14.31 -6.22 -7.94
N GLY A 166 -15.11 -5.50 -8.73
CA GLY A 166 -14.72 -5.03 -10.07
C GLY A 166 -13.54 -4.06 -10.08
N GLY A 167 -13.13 -3.55 -8.92
CA GLY A 167 -11.93 -2.74 -8.75
C GLY A 167 -10.63 -3.53 -8.58
N ASN A 168 -10.66 -4.86 -8.43
CA ASN A 168 -9.46 -5.68 -8.30
C ASN A 168 -8.53 -5.49 -9.51
N ILE A 169 -7.23 -5.34 -9.27
CA ILE A 169 -6.24 -5.00 -10.29
C ILE A 169 -5.28 -6.16 -10.49
N SER A 170 -5.11 -6.54 -11.76
CA SER A 170 -4.09 -7.44 -12.26
C SER A 170 -3.47 -6.74 -13.46
N SER A 171 -2.28 -6.18 -13.31
CA SER A 171 -1.67 -5.31 -14.33
C SER A 171 -0.17 -5.54 -14.45
N PRO A 172 0.37 -5.68 -15.67
CA PRO A 172 1.82 -5.60 -15.88
C PRO A 172 2.31 -4.18 -15.59
N ILE A 173 3.56 -4.06 -15.16
CA ILE A 173 4.26 -2.79 -15.04
C ILE A 173 4.93 -2.48 -16.38
N PRO A 174 4.67 -1.31 -17.00
CA PRO A 174 5.34 -0.93 -18.23
C PRO A 174 6.80 -0.57 -17.99
N GLY A 175 7.64 -0.77 -19.00
CA GLY A 175 9.07 -0.45 -18.94
C GLY A 175 9.83 -1.21 -20.01
N LYS A 176 10.84 -0.59 -20.61
CA LYS A 176 11.79 -1.28 -21.51
C LYS A 176 13.13 -1.33 -20.78
N GLY A 177 13.52 -2.52 -20.32
CA GLY A 177 14.82 -2.77 -19.69
C GLY A 177 14.72 -3.28 -18.26
N ASP A 178 15.63 -4.19 -17.91
CA ASP A 178 15.62 -4.95 -16.66
C ASP A 178 15.69 -4.10 -15.39
N HIS A 179 16.23 -2.88 -15.46
CA HIS A 179 16.37 -1.99 -14.31
C HIS A 179 15.02 -1.41 -13.84
N PHE A 180 14.02 -1.35 -14.71
CA PHE A 180 12.64 -0.99 -14.34
C PHE A 180 11.89 -2.16 -13.66
N HIS A 181 12.45 -3.36 -13.68
CA HIS A 181 11.80 -4.58 -13.21
C HIS A 181 12.58 -5.20 -12.06
N THR A 182 12.17 -4.85 -10.84
CA THR A 182 12.60 -5.51 -9.61
C THR A 182 11.39 -5.79 -8.72
N THR A 183 11.50 -6.73 -7.79
CA THR A 183 10.44 -7.00 -6.81
C THR A 183 10.13 -5.76 -5.99
N GLN A 184 11.15 -4.98 -5.58
CA GLN A 184 10.95 -3.76 -4.80
C GLN A 184 10.15 -2.70 -5.58
N ILE A 185 10.47 -2.50 -6.86
CA ILE A 185 9.70 -1.60 -7.74
C ILE A 185 8.26 -2.10 -7.87
N ALA A 186 8.06 -3.42 -8.02
CA ALA A 186 6.73 -4.00 -8.15
C ALA A 186 5.87 -3.78 -6.89
N GLU A 187 6.42 -4.05 -5.71
CA GLU A 187 5.75 -3.84 -4.43
C GLU A 187 5.41 -2.36 -4.21
N LEU A 188 6.36 -1.45 -4.48
CA LEU A 188 6.12 -0.01 -4.39
C LEU A 188 5.07 0.47 -5.38
N THR A 189 5.06 -0.07 -6.59
CA THR A 189 4.05 0.25 -7.61
C THR A 189 2.66 -0.20 -7.17
N ALA A 190 2.53 -1.38 -6.55
CA ALA A 190 1.27 -1.87 -6.02
C ALA A 190 0.77 -0.97 -4.87
N CYS A 191 1.67 -0.54 -3.97
CA CYS A 191 1.37 0.40 -2.90
C CYS A 191 0.89 1.76 -3.42
N LEU A 192 1.64 2.36 -4.36
CA LEU A 192 1.27 3.63 -4.98
C LEU A 192 -0.08 3.55 -5.70
N ARG A 193 -0.36 2.42 -6.36
CA ARG A 193 -1.66 2.16 -6.98
C ARG A 193 -2.79 2.12 -5.96
N ALA A 194 -2.59 1.43 -4.83
CA ALA A 194 -3.57 1.37 -3.76
C ALA A 194 -3.87 2.77 -3.17
N LEU A 195 -2.83 3.54 -2.86
CA LEU A 195 -2.93 4.91 -2.33
C LEU A 195 -3.65 5.86 -3.31
N ARG A 196 -3.32 5.79 -4.60
CA ARG A 196 -4.00 6.59 -5.63
C ARG A 196 -5.49 6.27 -5.72
N ASN A 197 -5.86 5.00 -5.59
CA ASN A 197 -7.25 4.57 -5.67
C ASN A 197 -8.05 4.89 -4.39
N ALA A 198 -7.37 4.96 -3.24
CA ALA A 198 -7.97 5.20 -1.93
C ALA A 198 -8.85 6.47 -1.92
N THR A 199 -8.39 7.57 -2.52
CA THR A 199 -9.16 8.83 -2.61
C THR A 199 -10.48 8.65 -3.35
N GLY A 200 -10.46 7.97 -4.50
CA GLY A 200 -11.68 7.65 -5.25
C GLY A 200 -12.61 6.67 -4.54
N ILE A 201 -12.06 5.76 -3.72
CA ILE A 201 -12.85 4.85 -2.88
C ILE A 201 -13.56 5.63 -1.78
N ILE A 202 -12.85 6.54 -1.09
CA ILE A 202 -13.41 7.42 -0.05
C ILE A 202 -14.60 8.20 -0.61
N GLU A 203 -14.43 8.85 -1.76
CA GLU A 203 -15.47 9.66 -2.38
C GLU A 203 -16.69 8.82 -2.77
N LYS A 204 -16.49 7.68 -3.46
CA LYS A 204 -17.58 6.79 -3.88
C LYS A 204 -18.34 6.21 -2.70
N ARG A 205 -17.67 5.93 -1.58
CA ARG A 205 -18.31 5.31 -0.41
C ARG A 205 -19.18 6.27 0.39
N ARG A 206 -18.98 7.60 0.30
CA ARG A 206 -19.80 8.60 1.02
C ARG A 206 -21.30 8.44 0.82
N ASN A 207 -21.72 7.99 -0.36
CA ASN A 207 -23.13 7.83 -0.72
C ASN A 207 -23.56 6.36 -0.91
N MET A 208 -22.66 5.42 -0.62
CA MET A 208 -22.97 4.00 -0.78
C MET A 208 -23.96 3.56 0.30
N LYS A 209 -24.94 2.73 -0.07
CA LYS A 209 -25.92 2.16 0.84
C LYS A 209 -25.79 0.64 0.89
N ARG A 210 -25.96 0.07 2.08
CA ARG A 210 -26.11 -1.37 2.29
C ARG A 210 -27.35 -1.61 3.14
N LYS A 211 -28.23 -2.53 2.69
CA LYS A 211 -29.51 -2.82 3.33
C LYS A 211 -30.33 -1.55 3.63
N GLY A 212 -30.36 -0.61 2.67
CA GLY A 212 -31.10 0.65 2.78
C GLY A 212 -30.43 1.75 3.63
N LYS A 213 -29.34 1.45 4.35
CA LYS A 213 -28.62 2.42 5.21
C LYS A 213 -27.35 2.92 4.52
N VAL A 214 -27.04 4.20 4.67
CA VAL A 214 -25.76 4.78 4.22
C VAL A 214 -24.64 4.17 5.05
N LEU A 215 -23.53 3.81 4.40
CA LEU A 215 -22.35 3.27 5.09
C LEU A 215 -21.74 4.33 6.02
N MET A 216 -21.14 3.86 7.11
CA MET A 216 -20.31 4.74 7.93
C MET A 216 -19.16 5.32 7.10
N PRO A 217 -18.76 6.59 7.35
CA PRO A 217 -17.55 7.14 6.74
C PRO A 217 -16.35 6.23 7.03
N LEU A 218 -15.46 6.08 6.05
CA LEU A 218 -14.24 5.33 6.29
C LEU A 218 -13.41 5.99 7.37
N ASN A 219 -12.93 5.18 8.31
CA ASN A 219 -12.02 5.59 9.37
C ASN A 219 -10.59 5.09 9.09
N THR A 220 -10.46 3.85 8.57
CA THR A 220 -9.16 3.21 8.40
C THR A 220 -9.02 2.49 7.06
N PHE A 221 -7.86 2.65 6.44
CA PHE A 221 -7.33 1.80 5.38
C PHE A 221 -6.14 1.00 5.88
N VAL A 222 -6.24 -0.33 5.80
CA VAL A 222 -5.16 -1.25 6.09
C VAL A 222 -4.59 -1.79 4.78
N ILE A 223 -3.38 -1.36 4.43
CA ILE A 223 -2.62 -1.91 3.31
C ILE A 223 -1.97 -3.21 3.79
N LYS A 224 -2.49 -4.35 3.35
CA LYS A 224 -2.00 -5.69 3.68
C LYS A 224 -0.97 -6.14 2.65
N THR A 225 0.18 -6.64 3.10
CA THR A 225 1.25 -7.16 2.23
C THR A 225 2.13 -8.16 2.97
N ASP A 226 2.80 -9.02 2.23
CA ASP A 226 3.84 -9.93 2.71
C ASP A 226 5.27 -9.37 2.53
N SER A 227 5.39 -8.13 2.03
CA SER A 227 6.67 -7.46 1.81
C SER A 227 7.19 -6.76 3.07
N GLU A 228 8.03 -7.45 3.84
CA GLU A 228 8.72 -6.85 4.99
C GLU A 228 9.51 -5.59 4.58
N TYR A 229 10.17 -5.64 3.41
CA TYR A 229 10.89 -4.49 2.85
C TYR A 229 9.99 -3.26 2.73
N LEU A 230 8.81 -3.41 2.12
CA LEU A 230 7.89 -2.29 1.91
C LEU A 230 7.39 -1.73 3.24
N VAL A 231 6.92 -2.61 4.13
CA VAL A 231 6.37 -2.20 5.44
C VAL A 231 7.42 -1.46 6.25
N ARG A 232 8.60 -2.04 6.45
CA ARG A 232 9.67 -1.40 7.23
C ARG A 232 10.17 -0.11 6.60
N SER A 233 10.23 -0.06 5.26
CA SER A 233 10.58 1.18 4.56
C SER A 233 9.62 2.30 4.93
N LEU A 234 8.31 2.07 4.88
CA LEU A 234 7.30 3.10 5.10
C LEU A 234 7.02 3.42 6.58
N THR A 235 7.26 2.48 7.49
CA THR A 235 6.97 2.65 8.93
C THR A 235 8.20 2.96 9.78
N GLU A 236 9.38 2.44 9.44
CA GLU A 236 10.59 2.54 10.28
C GLU A 236 11.70 3.38 9.64
N TRP A 237 11.96 3.20 8.34
CA TRP A 237 13.17 3.73 7.70
C TRP A 237 12.96 5.11 7.07
N LEU A 238 11.78 5.37 6.52
CA LEU A 238 11.46 6.63 5.85
C LEU A 238 11.74 7.87 6.70
N PRO A 239 11.38 7.94 8.00
CA PRO A 239 11.76 9.08 8.84
C PRO A 239 13.27 9.27 8.97
N LYS A 240 14.03 8.17 9.02
CA LYS A 240 15.50 8.20 9.12
C LYS A 240 16.13 8.67 7.82
N TRP A 241 15.63 8.18 6.68
CA TRP A 241 16.08 8.60 5.35
C TRP A 241 15.84 10.08 5.10
N LYS A 242 14.70 10.61 5.53
CA LYS A 242 14.44 12.05 5.42
C LYS A 242 15.45 12.88 6.20
N ASN A 243 15.78 12.45 7.41
CA ASN A 243 16.70 13.18 8.28
C ASN A 243 18.17 13.10 7.84
N ASN A 244 18.55 12.08 7.05
CA ASN A 244 19.94 11.88 6.62
C ASN A 244 20.18 12.17 5.13
N GLY A 245 19.26 12.89 4.47
CA GLY A 245 19.40 13.28 3.07
C GLY A 245 19.24 12.13 2.09
N TRP A 246 18.35 11.18 2.38
CA TRP A 246 18.03 10.00 1.56
C TRP A 246 19.23 9.08 1.33
N LYS A 247 19.99 8.81 2.40
CA LYS A 247 21.12 7.89 2.41
C LYS A 247 20.84 6.66 3.27
N THR A 248 21.40 5.53 2.88
CA THR A 248 21.40 4.30 3.69
C THR A 248 22.41 4.42 4.83
N CYS A 249 22.45 3.45 5.75
CA CYS A 249 23.47 3.40 6.80
C CYS A 249 24.91 3.32 6.25
N LYS A 250 25.08 2.83 5.01
CA LYS A 250 26.37 2.76 4.31
C LYS A 250 26.75 4.09 3.62
N GLY A 251 25.98 5.15 3.82
CA GLY A 251 26.22 6.46 3.20
C GLY A 251 25.84 6.57 1.72
N VAL A 252 25.40 5.47 1.09
CA VAL A 252 24.96 5.47 -0.31
C VAL A 252 23.51 5.92 -0.47
N PRO A 253 23.10 6.51 -1.60
CA PRO A 253 21.72 6.89 -1.86
C PRO A 253 20.74 5.73 -1.69
N VAL A 254 19.56 6.02 -1.14
CA VAL A 254 18.47 5.04 -1.00
C VAL A 254 17.93 4.69 -2.38
N ALA A 255 17.92 3.40 -2.70
CA ALA A 255 17.28 2.90 -3.93
C ALA A 255 15.78 3.24 -3.90
N ASN A 256 15.24 3.66 -5.05
CA ASN A 256 13.82 4.03 -5.21
C ASN A 256 13.36 5.20 -4.31
N ALA A 257 14.28 6.08 -3.86
CA ALA A 257 13.95 7.23 -3.01
C ALA A 257 12.78 8.07 -3.53
N GLU A 258 12.72 8.34 -4.84
CA GLU A 258 11.61 9.09 -5.44
C GLU A 258 10.27 8.37 -5.31
N MET A 259 10.22 7.04 -5.47
CA MET A 259 8.98 6.27 -5.25
C MET A 259 8.51 6.33 -3.79
N PHE A 260 9.44 6.33 -2.84
CA PHE A 260 9.10 6.49 -1.42
C PHE A 260 8.60 7.90 -1.08
N LYS A 261 9.15 8.95 -1.70
CA LYS A 261 8.61 10.32 -1.57
C LYS A 261 7.18 10.42 -2.11
N LEU A 262 6.91 9.77 -3.25
CA LEU A 262 5.56 9.67 -3.80
C LEU A 262 4.63 8.89 -2.87
N ALA A 263 5.11 7.79 -2.27
CA ALA A 263 4.32 7.01 -1.32
C ALA A 263 4.00 7.81 -0.06
N GLU A 264 4.98 8.54 0.50
CA GLU A 264 4.75 9.45 1.63
C GLU A 264 3.70 10.51 1.31
N THR A 265 3.80 11.13 0.14
CA THR A 265 2.83 12.14 -0.32
C THR A 265 1.43 11.54 -0.44
N GLY A 266 1.32 10.36 -1.06
CA GLY A 266 0.05 9.64 -1.20
C GLY A 266 -0.56 9.24 0.15
N ILE A 267 0.26 8.78 1.09
CA ILE A 267 -0.15 8.48 2.47
C ILE A 267 -0.70 9.74 3.13
N ALA A 268 0.05 10.85 3.10
CA ALA A 268 -0.36 12.11 3.71
C ALA A 268 -1.69 12.64 3.15
N MET A 269 -1.91 12.52 1.83
CA MET A 269 -3.18 12.91 1.20
C MET A 269 -4.36 12.07 1.69
N VAL A 270 -4.18 10.75 1.84
CA VAL A 270 -5.24 9.86 2.34
C VAL A 270 -5.50 10.12 3.84
N GLU A 271 -4.44 10.32 4.62
CA GLU A 271 -4.47 10.61 6.07
C GLU A 271 -5.18 11.93 6.42
N MET A 272 -5.47 12.80 5.44
CA MET A 272 -6.35 13.96 5.65
C MET A 272 -7.79 13.56 5.98
N VAL A 273 -8.22 12.35 5.62
CA VAL A 273 -9.61 11.88 5.77
C VAL A 273 -9.70 10.52 6.45
N VAL A 274 -8.75 9.62 6.16
CA VAL A 274 -8.78 8.22 6.59
C VAL A 274 -7.39 7.81 7.07
N GLN A 275 -7.30 7.16 8.22
CA GLN A 275 -6.03 6.64 8.73
C GLN A 275 -5.48 5.57 7.78
N VAL A 276 -4.17 5.62 7.51
CA VAL A 276 -3.47 4.57 6.75
C VAL A 276 -2.61 3.73 7.69
N LYS A 277 -2.80 2.41 7.64
CA LYS A 277 -2.02 1.41 8.36
C LYS A 277 -1.43 0.39 7.40
N PHE A 278 -0.29 -0.18 7.75
CA PHE A 278 0.41 -1.23 7.00
C PHE A 278 0.43 -2.52 7.82
N TRP A 279 -0.15 -3.57 7.27
CA TRP A 279 -0.22 -4.88 7.89
C TRP A 279 0.71 -5.86 7.17
N LEU A 280 1.81 -6.20 7.84
CA LEU A 280 2.70 -7.27 7.40
C LEU A 280 2.08 -8.61 7.78
N VAL A 281 1.86 -9.47 6.79
CA VAL A 281 1.30 -10.82 6.98
C VAL A 281 2.21 -11.89 6.37
N PRO A 282 2.11 -13.16 6.81
CA PRO A 282 2.73 -14.28 6.10
C PRO A 282 2.24 -14.39 4.65
N LYS A 283 3.04 -14.99 3.77
CA LYS A 283 2.75 -15.06 2.32
C LYS A 283 1.44 -15.79 2.03
N GLU A 284 1.17 -16.85 2.78
CA GLU A 284 -0.04 -17.65 2.75
C GLU A 284 -1.31 -16.87 3.11
N ASN A 285 -1.17 -15.70 3.74
CA ASN A 285 -2.27 -14.79 4.06
C ASN A 285 -2.41 -13.63 3.05
N ASN A 286 -1.63 -13.63 1.95
CA ASN A 286 -1.69 -12.62 0.89
C ASN A 286 -1.91 -13.23 -0.51
N LEU A 287 -2.57 -14.40 -0.56
CA LEU A 287 -2.69 -15.20 -1.77
C LEU A 287 -3.53 -14.53 -2.86
N GLU A 288 -4.55 -13.77 -2.52
CA GLU A 288 -5.42 -13.11 -3.51
C GLU A 288 -4.66 -12.05 -4.31
N ALA A 289 -3.90 -11.19 -3.62
CA ALA A 289 -3.06 -10.19 -4.27
C ALA A 289 -1.93 -10.86 -5.06
N THR A 290 -1.33 -11.93 -4.52
CA THR A 290 -0.32 -12.75 -5.21
C THR A 290 -0.87 -13.35 -6.50
N CYS A 291 -2.07 -13.91 -6.46
CA CYS A 291 -2.75 -14.49 -7.62
C CYS A 291 -3.01 -13.42 -8.68
N LEU A 292 -3.58 -12.27 -8.29
CA LEU A 292 -3.82 -11.15 -9.20
C LEU A 292 -2.53 -10.66 -9.89
N ALA A 293 -1.43 -10.55 -9.16
CA ALA A 293 -0.15 -10.13 -9.72
C ALA A 293 0.35 -11.13 -10.79
N ASN A 294 0.28 -12.44 -10.51
CA ASN A 294 0.70 -13.48 -11.45
C ASN A 294 -0.23 -13.61 -12.67
N MET A 295 -1.54 -13.41 -12.49
CA MET A 295 -2.51 -13.41 -13.58
C MET A 295 -2.21 -12.38 -14.67
N ALA A 296 -1.50 -11.29 -14.33
CA ALA A 296 -1.15 -10.25 -15.29
C ALA A 296 -0.22 -10.76 -16.40
N PHE A 297 0.55 -11.82 -16.15
CA PHE A 297 1.43 -12.43 -17.15
C PHE A 297 0.72 -13.44 -18.07
N MET A 298 -0.49 -13.87 -17.71
CA MET A 298 -1.27 -14.82 -18.51
C MET A 298 -2.16 -14.12 -19.54
N LYS A 299 -2.36 -12.81 -19.39
CA LYS A 299 -3.26 -12.00 -20.24
C LYS A 299 -2.54 -11.31 -21.41
N GLY A 300 -1.30 -11.69 -21.70
CA GLY A 300 -0.44 -11.05 -22.71
C GLY A 300 0.29 -12.05 -23.58
#